data_AF-A0A0A0LTH7-F1
#
_entry.id   AF-A0A0A0LTH7-F1
#
_cell.length_a   1.000
_cell.length_b   1.000
_cell.length_c   1.000
_cell.angle_alpha   90.00
_cell.angle_beta   90.00
_cell.angle_gamma   90.00
#
_symmetry.space_group_name_H-M   'P 1'
#
loop_
_entity.id
_entity.type
_entity.pdbx_description
1 polymer ?
#
loop_
_entity_poly.entity_id
_entity_poly.type
_entity_poly.pdbx_seq_one_letter_code
_entity_poly.pdbx_strand_id
1 'polypeptide(L)'
;MVGDHSFMHPGLMQSFLAGCAASGALTSILRLITKGAFENSKNGLRKGALLFFAISAFFELLCVILHAFTFPKLPIVKHFRAKAALKGSKTVSADLAAAGIHRVANEAEGKTTEVGRLSNKKLLLQNVDYAIGLFLIYALTLSIFPGFLSEDTGSHSLGTWYALVLIAAYNVFDLVGRYIPLIKCIKLESRKWLMVSILARILLVPAFYFTAKYGNQGWMILLTSFLGLTNGYLTVCLPTTAPKGYKGPEQNALGNLLVMFLLGGIFAGVTLDWLWLIGKGW
;
A
#
# COMPACT_ATOMS: atom_id res chain seq x y z
N MET A 1 -9.91 -0.89 9.38
CA MET A 1 -9.56 0.27 8.50
C MET A 1 -9.78 -0.05 7.03
N VAL A 2 -8.98 -0.87 6.35
CA VAL A 2 -9.15 -1.09 4.88
C VAL A 2 -10.49 -1.77 4.54
N GLY A 3 -10.94 -2.77 5.32
CA GLY A 3 -12.31 -3.30 5.16
C GLY A 3 -13.38 -2.20 5.27
N ASP A 4 -13.28 -1.33 6.28
CA ASP A 4 -14.22 -0.23 6.49
C ASP A 4 -14.16 0.78 5.33
N HIS A 5 -12.96 1.15 4.85
CA HIS A 5 -12.79 2.04 3.70
C HIS A 5 -13.32 1.42 2.40
N SER A 6 -13.23 0.09 2.25
CA SER A 6 -13.80 -0.66 1.12
C SER A 6 -15.33 -0.58 1.10
N PHE A 7 -15.93 -0.49 2.30
CA PHE A 7 -17.37 -0.28 2.48
C PHE A 7 -17.82 1.16 2.18
N MET A 8 -16.98 2.16 2.45
CA MET A 8 -17.37 3.58 2.31
C MET A 8 -17.45 4.03 0.84
N HIS A 9 -16.30 4.33 0.23
CA HIS A 9 -16.24 4.86 -1.13
C HIS A 9 -14.87 4.58 -1.75
N PRO A 10 -14.80 4.19 -3.04
CA PRO A 10 -13.52 3.93 -3.72
C PRO A 10 -12.54 5.10 -3.66
N GLY A 11 -13.04 6.34 -3.67
CA GLY A 11 -12.22 7.55 -3.52
C GLY A 11 -11.58 7.69 -2.13
N LEU A 12 -12.27 7.28 -1.05
CA LEU A 12 -11.69 7.30 0.30
C LEU A 12 -10.61 6.22 0.44
N MET A 13 -10.86 5.04 -0.14
CA MET A 13 -9.85 3.98 -0.22
C MET A 13 -8.62 4.45 -1.00
N GLN A 14 -8.81 5.11 -2.14
CA GLN A 14 -7.72 5.62 -2.95
C GLN A 14 -6.94 6.71 -2.22
N SER A 15 -7.60 7.66 -1.56
CA SER A 15 -6.92 8.69 -0.75
C SER A 15 -6.11 8.07 0.40
N PHE A 16 -6.65 7.03 1.06
CA PHE A 16 -5.92 6.29 2.09
C PHE A 16 -4.65 5.62 1.51
N LEU A 17 -4.80 4.88 0.41
CA LEU A 17 -3.68 4.21 -0.26
C LEU A 17 -2.64 5.19 -0.80
N ALA A 18 -3.06 6.35 -1.34
CA ALA A 18 -2.18 7.40 -1.81
C ALA A 18 -1.45 8.08 -0.64
N GLY A 19 -2.11 8.28 0.51
CA GLY A 19 -1.49 8.77 1.73
C GLY A 19 -0.35 7.87 2.22
N CYS A 20 -0.51 6.55 2.13
CA CYS A 20 0.57 5.60 2.44
C CYS A 20 1.78 5.74 1.50
N ALA A 21 1.60 6.05 0.21
CA ALA A 21 2.74 6.30 -0.68
C ALA A 21 3.35 7.69 -0.47
N ALA A 22 2.53 8.68 -0.14
CA ALA A 22 2.98 10.04 0.12
C ALA A 22 3.94 10.07 1.31
N SER A 23 3.68 9.28 2.37
CA SER A 23 4.62 9.14 3.49
C SER A 23 5.94 8.49 3.05
N GLY A 24 5.92 7.47 2.18
CA GLY A 24 7.13 6.87 1.60
C GLY A 24 7.97 7.85 0.78
N ALA A 25 7.32 8.68 -0.04
CA ALA A 25 8.00 9.71 -0.82
C ALA A 25 8.59 10.81 0.09
N LEU A 26 7.80 11.30 1.06
CA LEU A 26 8.25 12.33 2.02
C LEU A 26 9.41 11.84 2.89
N THR A 27 9.37 10.60 3.37
CA THR A 27 10.48 10.02 4.15
C THR A 27 11.73 9.86 3.29
N SER A 28 11.60 9.51 2.01
CA SER A 28 12.73 9.45 1.07
C SER A 28 13.35 10.83 0.83
N ILE A 29 12.53 11.86 0.61
CA ILE A 29 12.97 13.25 0.45
C ILE A 29 13.69 13.72 1.73
N LEU A 30 13.09 13.48 2.90
CA LEU A 30 13.69 13.84 4.17
C LEU A 30 15.04 13.15 4.36
N ARG A 31 15.16 11.87 3.98
CA ARG A 31 16.42 11.12 4.07
C ARG A 31 17.50 11.63 3.11
N LEU A 32 17.13 12.08 1.91
CA LEU A 32 18.05 12.74 0.98
C LEU A 32 18.53 14.09 1.52
N ILE A 33 17.63 14.90 2.07
CA ILE A 33 17.95 16.20 2.68
C ILE A 33 18.85 16.02 3.90
N THR A 34 18.52 15.10 4.82
CA THR A 34 19.33 14.87 6.02
C THR A 34 20.70 14.31 5.67
N LYS A 35 20.81 13.42 4.67
CA LYS A 35 22.12 12.99 4.21
C LYS A 35 22.91 14.18 3.64
N GLY A 36 22.34 14.96 2.73
CA GLY A 36 23.04 16.08 2.09
C GLY A 36 23.46 17.17 3.07
N ALA A 37 22.63 17.46 4.07
CA ALA A 37 22.93 18.47 5.08
C ALA A 37 24.02 18.03 6.09
N PHE A 38 24.14 16.73 6.36
CA PHE A 38 25.02 16.23 7.42
C PHE A 38 26.21 15.38 6.92
N GLU A 39 26.34 15.07 5.63
CA GLU A 39 27.41 14.21 5.09
C GLU A 39 28.83 14.68 5.47
N ASN A 40 29.06 16.01 5.51
CA ASN A 40 30.36 16.60 5.81
C ASN A 40 30.55 16.99 7.30
N SER A 41 29.62 16.62 8.18
CA SER A 41 29.67 16.99 9.60
C SER A 41 30.28 15.89 10.47
N LYS A 42 31.05 16.25 11.51
CA LYS A 42 31.48 15.30 12.56
C LYS A 42 30.24 14.70 13.25
N ASN A 43 30.14 13.38 13.28
CA ASN A 43 28.95 12.62 13.69
C ASN A 43 27.68 12.94 12.88
N GLY A 44 27.85 13.38 11.63
CA GLY A 44 26.77 13.81 10.75
C GLY A 44 25.70 12.75 10.51
N LEU A 45 26.09 11.50 10.27
CA LEU A 45 25.15 10.39 10.05
C LEU A 45 24.23 10.18 11.28
N ARG A 46 24.78 10.24 12.49
CA ARG A 46 24.01 10.10 13.75
C ARG A 46 23.08 11.29 13.97
N LYS A 47 23.55 12.52 13.74
CA LYS A 47 22.73 13.73 13.86
C LYS A 47 21.59 13.75 12.83
N GLY A 48 21.89 13.38 11.59
CA GLY A 48 20.92 13.24 10.51
C GLY A 48 19.86 12.18 10.81
N ALA A 49 20.27 11.02 11.34
CA ALA A 49 19.35 9.97 11.77
C ALA A 49 18.44 10.42 12.94
N LEU A 50 19.01 11.07 13.96
CA LEU A 50 18.23 11.61 15.08
C LEU A 50 17.22 12.65 14.62
N LEU A 51 17.61 13.56 13.73
CA LEU A 51 16.71 14.57 13.16
C LEU A 51 15.60 13.91 12.33
N PHE A 52 15.94 12.92 11.51
CA PHE A 52 14.98 12.13 10.73
C PHE A 52 13.94 11.46 11.64
N PHE A 53 14.39 10.78 12.70
CA PHE A 53 13.49 10.11 13.65
C PHE A 53 12.63 11.11 14.43
N ALA A 54 13.19 12.24 14.86
CA ALA A 54 12.44 13.27 15.59
C ALA A 54 11.31 13.85 14.74
N ILE A 55 11.59 14.21 13.48
CA ILE A 55 10.58 14.71 12.54
C ILE A 55 9.53 13.63 12.27
N SER A 56 9.95 12.40 12.02
CA SER A 56 9.03 11.28 11.74
C SER A 56 8.09 11.02 12.91
N ALA A 57 8.61 10.97 14.14
CA ALA A 57 7.83 10.77 15.37
C ALA A 57 6.82 11.90 15.61
N PHE A 58 7.22 13.15 15.33
CA PHE A 58 6.30 14.31 15.42
C PHE A 58 5.12 14.18 14.45
N PHE A 59 5.40 13.86 13.18
CA PHE A 59 4.34 13.66 12.18
C PHE A 59 3.44 12.46 12.50
N GLU A 60 4.01 11.37 13.01
CA GLU A 60 3.24 10.21 13.43
C GLU A 60 2.30 10.54 14.59
N LEU A 61 2.79 11.26 15.62
CA LEU A 61 1.95 11.73 16.73
C LEU A 61 0.83 12.64 16.24
N LEU A 62 1.14 13.58 15.34
CA LEU A 62 0.14 14.46 14.73
C LEU A 62 -0.92 13.66 13.97
N CYS A 63 -0.53 12.65 13.19
CA CYS A 63 -1.43 11.75 12.48
C CYS A 63 -2.36 10.99 13.44
N VAL A 64 -1.83 10.47 14.56
CA VAL A 64 -2.63 9.78 15.59
C VAL A 64 -3.63 10.73 16.22
N ILE A 65 -3.23 11.96 16.56
CA ILE A 65 -4.12 12.99 17.13
C ILE A 65 -5.23 13.35 16.13
N LEU A 66 -4.88 13.63 14.87
CA LEU A 66 -5.87 13.94 13.83
C LEU A 66 -6.83 12.78 13.57
N HIS A 67 -6.34 11.55 13.57
CA HIS A 67 -7.17 10.35 13.42
C HIS A 67 -8.09 10.13 14.63
N ALA A 68 -7.63 10.37 15.86
CA ALA A 68 -8.45 10.19 17.05
C ALA A 68 -9.54 11.27 17.19
N PHE A 69 -9.20 12.54 16.94
CA PHE A 69 -10.09 13.65 17.26
C PHE A 69 -10.86 14.22 16.06
N THR A 70 -10.28 14.19 14.86
CA THR A 70 -10.85 14.85 13.67
C THR A 70 -11.58 13.85 12.78
N PHE A 71 -10.98 12.69 12.52
CA PHE A 71 -11.53 11.70 11.59
C PHE A 71 -12.96 11.22 11.93
N PRO A 72 -13.31 10.89 13.20
CA PRO A 72 -14.67 10.47 13.56
C PRO A 72 -15.72 11.58 13.42
N LYS A 73 -15.28 12.84 13.45
CA LYS A 73 -16.17 14.02 13.39
C LYS A 73 -16.55 14.40 11.96
N LEU A 74 -15.82 13.91 10.95
CA LEU A 74 -16.07 14.22 9.54
C LEU A 74 -17.48 13.76 9.10
N PRO A 75 -18.27 14.63 8.43
CA PRO A 75 -19.63 14.31 7.99
C PRO A 75 -19.71 13.06 7.10
N ILE A 76 -18.72 12.89 6.21
CA ILE A 76 -18.65 11.73 5.32
C ILE A 76 -18.46 10.42 6.09
N VAL A 77 -17.60 10.44 7.12
CA VAL A 77 -17.33 9.27 7.98
C VAL A 77 -18.58 8.93 8.79
N LYS A 78 -19.25 9.93 9.37
CA LYS A 78 -20.53 9.75 10.08
C LYS A 78 -21.61 9.13 9.19
N HIS A 79 -21.77 9.64 7.96
CA HIS A 79 -22.74 9.11 7.00
C HIS A 79 -22.49 7.64 6.67
N PHE A 80 -21.24 7.28 6.35
CA PHE A 80 -20.92 5.89 6.01
C PHE A 80 -21.00 4.97 7.21
N ARG A 81 -20.59 5.43 8.39
CA ARG A 81 -20.73 4.64 9.61
C ARG A 81 -22.20 4.38 9.94
N ALA A 82 -23.06 5.39 9.82
CA ALA A 82 -24.51 5.23 10.00
C ALA A 82 -25.11 4.23 9.00
N LYS A 83 -24.70 4.32 7.73
CA LYS A 83 -25.11 3.38 6.66
C LYS A 83 -24.62 1.94 6.92
N ALA A 84 -23.45 1.78 7.52
CA ALA A 84 -22.90 0.47 7.89
C ALA A 84 -23.62 -0.14 9.09
N ALA A 85 -23.91 0.67 10.11
CA ALA A 85 -24.69 0.26 11.27
C ALA A 85 -26.08 -0.26 10.82
N LEU A 86 -26.78 0.50 9.97
CA LEU A 86 -28.07 0.09 9.40
C LEU A 86 -28.02 -1.19 8.55
N LYS A 87 -26.84 -1.58 8.05
CA LYS A 87 -26.60 -2.84 7.32
C LYS A 87 -26.11 -3.98 8.23
N GLY A 88 -26.19 -3.81 9.55
CA GLY A 88 -25.87 -4.83 10.55
C GLY A 88 -24.39 -4.96 10.92
N SER A 89 -23.54 -3.96 10.60
CA SER A 89 -22.11 -4.01 10.94
C SER A 89 -21.85 -3.63 12.40
N LYS A 90 -21.62 -4.63 13.27
CA LYS A 90 -21.39 -4.44 14.72
C LYS A 90 -20.14 -3.64 15.07
N THR A 91 -19.08 -3.69 14.26
CA THR A 91 -17.86 -2.89 14.50
C THR A 91 -18.12 -1.40 14.34
N VAL A 92 -19.13 -1.03 13.55
CA VAL A 92 -19.39 0.36 13.18
C VAL A 92 -20.44 1.01 14.08
N SER A 93 -21.31 0.22 14.73
CA SER A 93 -22.25 0.73 15.74
C SER A 93 -21.52 1.27 16.98
N ALA A 94 -20.47 0.58 17.45
CA ALA A 94 -19.63 1.05 18.55
C ALA A 94 -18.92 2.39 18.21
N ASP A 95 -18.36 2.49 17.01
CA ASP A 95 -17.75 3.71 16.47
C ASP A 95 -18.75 4.88 16.33
N LEU A 96 -20.02 4.58 16.05
CA LEU A 96 -21.09 5.57 15.93
C LEU A 96 -21.53 6.11 17.29
N ALA A 97 -21.60 5.23 18.30
CA ALA A 97 -21.87 5.59 19.68
C ALA A 97 -20.74 6.47 20.24
N ALA A 98 -19.47 6.12 19.97
CA ALA A 98 -18.31 6.93 20.32
C ALA A 98 -18.30 8.31 19.61
N ALA A 99 -18.93 8.42 18.43
CA ALA A 99 -19.11 9.67 17.71
C ALA A 99 -20.37 10.47 18.13
N GLY A 100 -21.11 10.01 19.15
CA GLY A 100 -22.27 10.68 19.74
C GLY A 100 -23.59 10.49 18.99
N ILE A 101 -23.72 9.49 18.11
CA ILE A 101 -24.95 9.25 17.32
C ILE A 101 -25.65 7.98 17.82
N HIS A 102 -26.38 8.10 18.93
CA HIS A 102 -27.04 6.97 19.60
C HIS A 102 -28.32 6.48 18.89
N ARG A 103 -29.10 7.38 18.25
CA ARG A 103 -30.42 7.04 17.67
C ARG A 103 -30.32 6.01 16.54
N VAL A 104 -29.33 6.15 15.66
CA VAL A 104 -29.07 5.25 14.54
C VAL A 104 -28.44 3.93 15.00
N ALA A 105 -27.64 3.94 16.07
CA ALA A 105 -27.08 2.73 16.65
C ALA A 105 -28.19 1.82 17.23
N ASN A 106 -29.16 2.41 17.95
CA ASN A 106 -30.28 1.69 18.53
C ASN A 106 -31.27 1.17 17.46
N GLU A 107 -31.52 1.93 16.38
CA GLU A 107 -32.35 1.48 15.25
C GLU A 107 -31.68 0.34 14.44
N ALA A 108 -30.35 0.29 14.42
CA ALA A 108 -29.59 -0.75 13.75
C ALA A 108 -29.59 -2.09 14.51
N GLU A 109 -29.56 -2.05 15.85
CA GLU A 109 -29.69 -3.26 16.68
C GLU A 109 -31.05 -3.95 16.53
N GLY A 110 -32.12 -3.19 16.28
CA GLY A 110 -33.46 -3.75 16.04
C GLY A 110 -33.70 -4.30 14.63
N LYS A 111 -32.80 -4.04 13.67
CA LYS A 111 -32.95 -4.36 12.23
C LYS A 111 -31.99 -5.43 11.72
N THR A 112 -31.43 -6.28 12.59
CA THR A 112 -30.61 -7.46 12.24
C THR A 112 -31.44 -8.48 11.44
N THR A 113 -31.76 -8.14 10.20
CA THR A 113 -32.22 -9.07 9.19
C THR A 113 -30.99 -9.72 8.59
N GLU A 114 -30.90 -11.04 8.74
CA GLU A 114 -29.94 -11.89 8.04
C GLU A 114 -30.22 -11.85 6.53
N VAL A 115 -29.87 -10.76 5.87
CA VAL A 115 -30.06 -10.62 4.41
C VAL A 115 -28.96 -11.40 3.70
N GLY A 116 -29.14 -12.72 3.55
CA GLY A 116 -28.42 -13.61 2.63
C GLY A 116 -26.99 -13.19 2.30
N ARG A 117 -26.11 -13.17 3.32
CA ARG A 117 -24.70 -12.77 3.22
C ARG A 117 -23.87 -13.97 2.78
N LEU A 118 -23.01 -13.79 1.78
CA LEU A 118 -22.03 -14.81 1.41
C LEU A 118 -21.07 -15.08 2.57
N SER A 119 -20.80 -16.36 2.83
CA SER A 119 -19.75 -16.78 3.77
C SER A 119 -18.37 -16.33 3.28
N ASN A 120 -17.45 -16.03 4.19
CA ASN A 120 -16.08 -15.60 3.87
C ASN A 120 -15.37 -16.61 2.95
N LYS A 121 -15.64 -17.92 3.10
CA LYS A 121 -15.09 -18.95 2.21
C LYS A 121 -15.58 -18.81 0.78
N LYS A 122 -16.89 -18.55 0.59
CA LYS A 122 -17.48 -18.34 -0.75
C LYS A 122 -16.98 -17.04 -1.37
N LEU A 123 -16.87 -15.97 -0.58
CA LEU A 123 -16.29 -14.70 -1.02
C LEU A 123 -14.85 -14.87 -1.50
N LEU A 124 -14.02 -15.60 -0.73
CA LEU A 124 -12.64 -15.87 -1.11
C LEU A 124 -12.57 -16.70 -2.39
N LEU A 125 -13.36 -17.78 -2.48
CA LEU A 125 -13.35 -18.66 -3.67
C LEU A 125 -13.73 -17.90 -4.94
N GLN A 126 -14.68 -16.98 -4.86
CA GLN A 126 -15.10 -16.14 -6.00
C GLN A 126 -14.06 -15.08 -6.41
N ASN A 127 -13.15 -14.70 -5.50
CA ASN A 127 -12.16 -13.63 -5.67
C ASN A 127 -10.72 -14.12 -5.47
N VAL A 128 -10.49 -15.43 -5.67
CA VAL A 128 -9.19 -16.05 -5.37
C VAL A 128 -8.09 -15.49 -6.27
N ASP A 129 -8.41 -15.13 -7.50
CA ASP A 129 -7.51 -14.48 -8.44
C ASP A 129 -7.12 -13.06 -8.00
N TYR A 130 -8.05 -12.26 -7.46
CA TYR A 130 -7.71 -10.96 -6.87
C TYR A 130 -6.85 -11.12 -5.62
N ALA A 131 -7.14 -12.12 -4.79
CA ALA A 131 -6.36 -12.41 -3.59
C ALA A 131 -4.91 -12.83 -3.94
N ILE A 132 -4.77 -13.79 -4.86
CA ILE A 132 -3.47 -14.23 -5.39
C ILE A 132 -2.77 -13.08 -6.12
N GLY A 133 -3.51 -12.30 -6.91
CA GLY A 133 -2.97 -11.16 -7.65
C GLY A 133 -2.36 -10.11 -6.72
N LEU A 134 -3.05 -9.79 -5.62
CA LEU A 134 -2.53 -8.86 -4.62
C LEU A 134 -1.33 -9.43 -3.87
N PHE A 135 -1.38 -10.72 -3.51
CA PHE A 135 -0.23 -11.43 -2.94
C PHE A 135 0.99 -11.33 -3.88
N LEU A 136 0.82 -11.62 -5.18
CA LEU A 136 1.88 -11.60 -6.18
C LEU A 136 2.46 -10.20 -6.39
N ILE A 137 1.63 -9.15 -6.40
CA ILE A 137 2.11 -7.76 -6.49
C ILE A 137 3.13 -7.49 -5.37
N TYR A 138 2.76 -7.79 -4.12
CA TYR A 138 3.62 -7.49 -2.98
C TYR A 138 4.80 -8.46 -2.85
N ALA A 139 4.61 -9.74 -3.14
CA ALA A 139 5.69 -10.73 -3.12
C ALA A 139 6.78 -10.38 -4.16
N LEU A 140 6.38 -10.06 -5.41
CA LEU A 140 7.34 -9.67 -6.45
C LEU A 140 8.03 -8.37 -6.11
N THR A 141 7.28 -7.34 -5.70
CA THR A 141 7.86 -6.03 -5.37
C THR A 141 8.88 -6.16 -4.24
N LEU A 142 8.50 -6.82 -3.14
CA LEU A 142 9.38 -6.91 -1.97
C LEU A 142 10.49 -7.95 -2.10
N SER A 143 10.40 -8.86 -3.08
CA SER A 143 11.53 -9.71 -3.44
C SER A 143 12.65 -8.96 -4.18
N ILE A 144 12.38 -7.76 -4.71
CA ILE A 144 13.36 -6.96 -5.47
C ILE A 144 13.74 -5.69 -4.70
N PHE A 145 12.74 -5.03 -4.10
CA PHE A 145 12.91 -3.75 -3.41
C PHE A 145 12.56 -3.89 -1.91
N PRO A 146 13.39 -3.38 -0.99
CA PRO A 146 14.63 -2.63 -1.18
C PRO A 146 15.92 -3.47 -1.14
N GLY A 147 15.86 -4.73 -0.70
CA GLY A 147 17.04 -5.51 -0.31
C GLY A 147 18.02 -5.74 -1.45
N PHE A 148 17.62 -6.49 -2.48
CA PHE A 148 18.43 -6.72 -3.69
C PHE A 148 19.01 -5.41 -4.27
N LEU A 149 18.18 -4.37 -4.38
CA LEU A 149 18.61 -3.07 -4.93
C LEU A 149 19.66 -2.34 -4.06
N SER A 150 19.67 -2.58 -2.76
CA SER A 150 20.60 -1.94 -1.83
C SER A 150 21.94 -2.68 -1.70
N GLU A 151 21.97 -3.99 -2.01
CA GLU A 151 23.13 -4.86 -1.77
C GLU A 151 23.82 -5.36 -3.05
N ASP A 152 23.13 -5.44 -4.19
CA ASP A 152 23.56 -6.28 -5.33
C ASP A 152 23.68 -5.57 -6.69
N THR A 153 24.27 -4.39 -6.72
CA THR A 153 24.39 -3.65 -7.99
C THR A 153 25.81 -3.27 -8.38
N GLY A 154 26.81 -3.54 -7.51
CA GLY A 154 28.22 -3.38 -7.83
C GLY A 154 28.74 -1.95 -7.58
N SER A 155 29.80 -1.56 -8.31
CA SER A 155 30.40 -0.24 -8.18
C SER A 155 29.64 0.80 -9.00
N HIS A 156 29.12 1.83 -8.33
CA HIS A 156 28.36 2.91 -8.96
C HIS A 156 29.01 4.26 -8.76
N SER A 157 28.85 5.17 -9.72
CA SER A 157 29.35 6.54 -9.56
C SER A 157 28.63 7.30 -8.44
N LEU A 158 27.41 6.90 -8.09
CA LEU A 158 26.63 7.46 -6.99
C LEU A 158 27.12 6.98 -5.60
N GLY A 159 27.97 5.96 -5.52
CA GLY A 159 28.52 5.45 -4.26
C GLY A 159 27.44 5.24 -3.19
N THR A 160 27.62 5.84 -2.02
CA THR A 160 26.69 5.72 -0.87
C THR A 160 25.32 6.37 -1.11
N TRP A 161 25.14 7.14 -2.18
CA TRP A 161 23.85 7.76 -2.55
C TRP A 161 22.97 6.84 -3.39
N TYR A 162 23.55 5.81 -3.99
CA TYR A 162 22.88 4.95 -4.95
C TYR A 162 21.59 4.32 -4.41
N ALA A 163 21.66 3.60 -3.29
CA ALA A 163 20.49 2.99 -2.66
C ALA A 163 19.41 4.02 -2.28
N LEU A 164 19.81 5.22 -1.85
CA LEU A 164 18.86 6.28 -1.48
C LEU A 164 18.12 6.83 -2.71
N VAL A 165 18.83 6.99 -3.83
CA VAL A 165 18.24 7.43 -5.10
C VAL A 165 17.26 6.38 -5.60
N LEU A 166 17.61 5.08 -5.54
CA LEU A 166 16.69 4.01 -5.93
C LEU A 166 15.43 3.96 -5.05
N ILE A 167 15.58 4.07 -3.72
CA ILE A 167 14.45 4.14 -2.79
C ILE A 167 13.56 5.35 -3.07
N ALA A 168 14.16 6.51 -3.32
CA ALA A 168 13.40 7.71 -3.66
C ALA A 168 12.68 7.56 -5.00
N ALA A 169 13.36 7.02 -6.03
CA ALA A 169 12.77 6.76 -7.34
C ALA A 169 11.58 5.80 -7.24
N TYR A 170 11.73 4.68 -6.52
CA TYR A 170 10.64 3.75 -6.27
C TYR A 170 9.45 4.45 -5.59
N ASN A 171 9.68 5.16 -4.48
CA ASN A 171 8.60 5.76 -3.69
C ASN A 171 7.88 6.91 -4.42
N VAL A 172 8.61 7.74 -5.18
CA VAL A 172 8.01 8.80 -6.00
C VAL A 172 7.13 8.20 -7.10
N PHE A 173 7.62 7.18 -7.82
CA PHE A 173 6.84 6.56 -8.87
C PHE A 173 5.69 5.70 -8.33
N ASP A 174 5.83 5.08 -7.16
CA ASP A 174 4.71 4.44 -6.45
C ASP A 174 3.61 5.45 -6.13
N LEU A 175 3.97 6.63 -5.63
CA LEU A 175 3.03 7.72 -5.40
C LEU A 175 2.32 8.14 -6.70
N VAL A 176 3.07 8.39 -7.77
CA VAL A 176 2.50 8.72 -9.09
C VAL A 176 1.54 7.61 -9.54
N GLY A 177 1.95 6.34 -9.42
CA GLY A 177 1.15 5.18 -9.78
C GLY A 177 -0.19 5.12 -9.07
N ARG A 178 -0.24 5.46 -7.79
CA ARG A 178 -1.50 5.48 -7.01
C ARG A 178 -2.45 6.60 -7.39
N TYR A 179 -1.95 7.68 -8.00
CA TYR A 179 -2.77 8.78 -8.49
C TYR A 179 -3.29 8.58 -9.91
N ILE A 180 -2.60 7.81 -10.77
CA ILE A 180 -3.06 7.54 -12.15
C ILE A 180 -4.53 7.05 -12.20
N PRO A 181 -5.01 6.14 -11.34
CA PRO A 181 -6.41 5.69 -11.35
C PRO A 181 -7.45 6.78 -11.07
N LEU A 182 -7.07 7.99 -10.63
CA LEU A 182 -7.99 9.14 -10.59
C LEU A 182 -8.48 9.53 -11.98
N ILE A 183 -7.64 9.33 -13.01
CA ILE A 183 -7.99 9.55 -14.40
C ILE A 183 -8.81 8.35 -14.87
N LYS A 184 -10.15 8.47 -14.84
CA LYS A 184 -11.08 7.36 -15.11
C LYS A 184 -10.80 6.63 -16.43
N CYS A 185 -10.34 7.33 -17.47
CA CYS A 185 -10.03 6.74 -18.77
C CYS A 185 -8.84 5.76 -18.74
N ILE A 186 -7.92 5.94 -17.79
CA ILE A 186 -6.70 5.13 -17.65
C ILE A 186 -6.86 4.09 -16.55
N LYS A 187 -7.94 4.16 -15.74
CA LYS A 187 -8.16 3.23 -14.65
C LYS A 187 -8.50 1.83 -15.17
N LEU A 188 -7.67 0.84 -14.83
CA LEU A 188 -7.91 -0.54 -15.18
C LEU A 188 -8.95 -1.16 -14.23
N GLU A 189 -10.14 -1.42 -14.77
CA GLU A 189 -11.23 -2.08 -14.02
C GLU A 189 -11.55 -3.48 -14.56
N SER A 190 -10.96 -3.88 -15.69
CA SER A 190 -11.19 -5.22 -16.25
C SER A 190 -10.40 -6.27 -15.49
N ARG A 191 -11.12 -7.25 -14.92
CA ARG A 191 -10.55 -8.40 -14.20
C ARG A 191 -9.48 -9.14 -15.01
N LYS A 192 -9.73 -9.39 -16.30
CA LYS A 192 -8.80 -10.08 -17.20
C LYS A 192 -7.50 -9.30 -17.35
N TRP A 193 -7.60 -8.02 -17.68
CA TRP A 193 -6.42 -7.17 -17.89
C TRP A 193 -5.65 -6.90 -16.58
N LEU A 194 -6.33 -6.83 -15.43
CA LEU A 194 -5.66 -6.76 -14.14
C LEU A 194 -4.76 -7.98 -13.91
N MET A 195 -5.29 -9.19 -14.14
CA MET A 195 -4.51 -10.41 -13.98
C MET A 195 -3.34 -10.48 -14.98
N VAL A 196 -3.58 -10.12 -16.25
CA VAL A 196 -2.50 -10.06 -17.26
C VAL A 196 -1.39 -9.09 -16.83
N SER A 197 -1.75 -7.89 -16.37
CA SER A 197 -0.77 -6.91 -15.89
C SER A 197 0.01 -7.38 -14.66
N ILE A 198 -0.62 -8.13 -13.75
CA ILE A 198 0.05 -8.69 -12.57
C ILE A 198 1.02 -9.80 -12.97
N LEU A 199 0.59 -10.73 -13.83
CA LEU A 199 1.45 -11.81 -14.32
C LEU A 199 2.62 -11.28 -15.14
N ALA A 200 2.41 -10.23 -15.95
CA ALA A 200 3.47 -9.59 -16.71
C ALA A 200 4.59 -9.04 -15.82
N ARG A 201 4.32 -8.68 -14.56
CA ARG A 201 5.36 -8.23 -13.62
C ARG A 201 6.37 -9.31 -13.26
N ILE A 202 6.06 -10.59 -13.47
CA ILE A 202 7.04 -11.67 -13.26
C ILE A 202 8.26 -11.46 -14.16
N LEU A 203 8.08 -10.85 -15.35
CA LEU A 203 9.16 -10.49 -16.27
C LEU A 203 10.11 -9.43 -15.70
N LEU A 204 9.73 -8.72 -14.62
CA LEU A 204 10.63 -7.79 -13.95
C LEU A 204 11.79 -8.53 -13.28
N VAL A 205 11.57 -9.73 -12.72
CA VAL A 205 12.62 -10.51 -12.07
C VAL A 205 13.82 -10.76 -13.00
N PRO A 206 13.66 -11.38 -14.19
CA PRO A 206 14.78 -11.53 -15.11
C PRO A 206 15.31 -10.17 -15.61
N ALA A 207 14.46 -9.15 -15.81
CA ALA A 207 14.92 -7.83 -16.23
C ALA A 207 15.86 -7.16 -15.21
N PHE A 208 15.54 -7.25 -13.92
CA PHE A 208 16.39 -6.77 -12.83
C PHE A 208 17.68 -7.59 -12.75
N TYR A 209 17.61 -8.92 -12.88
CA TYR A 209 18.80 -9.78 -12.91
C TYR A 209 19.76 -9.42 -14.06
N PHE A 210 19.26 -9.29 -15.28
CA PHE A 210 20.08 -8.88 -16.44
C PHE A 210 20.65 -7.48 -16.27
N THR A 211 19.87 -6.55 -15.72
CA THR A 211 20.31 -5.17 -15.50
C THR A 211 21.35 -5.05 -14.41
N ALA A 212 21.29 -5.88 -13.35
CA ALA A 212 22.33 -5.91 -12.33
C ALA A 212 23.66 -6.43 -12.87
N LYS A 213 23.63 -7.38 -13.82
CA LYS A 213 24.85 -7.98 -14.39
C LYS A 213 25.46 -7.18 -15.54
N TYR A 214 24.64 -6.56 -16.39
CA TYR A 214 25.07 -5.94 -17.64
C TYR A 214 24.64 -4.47 -17.80
N GLY A 215 23.69 -4.02 -16.98
CA GLY A 215 23.11 -2.69 -17.08
C GLY A 215 23.93 -1.65 -16.34
N ASN A 216 23.74 -0.39 -16.72
CA ASN A 216 24.28 0.74 -15.98
C ASN A 216 23.30 1.21 -14.88
N GLN A 217 23.78 2.09 -14.00
CA GLN A 217 22.96 2.68 -12.93
C GLN A 217 21.66 3.35 -13.43
N GLY A 218 21.66 3.92 -14.64
CA GLY A 218 20.48 4.58 -15.22
C GLY A 218 19.37 3.58 -15.55
N TRP A 219 19.72 2.42 -16.10
CA TRP A 219 18.78 1.33 -16.35
C TRP A 219 18.19 0.78 -15.05
N MET A 220 19.00 0.68 -13.99
CA MET A 220 18.51 0.23 -12.69
C MET A 220 17.52 1.22 -12.07
N ILE A 221 17.82 2.53 -12.15
CA ILE A 221 16.89 3.58 -11.72
C ILE A 221 15.59 3.50 -12.52
N LEU A 222 15.66 3.33 -13.85
CA LEU A 222 14.49 3.23 -14.71
C LEU A 222 13.62 2.01 -14.37
N LEU A 223 14.21 0.83 -14.20
CA LEU A 223 13.48 -0.37 -13.78
C LEU A 223 12.86 -0.21 -12.39
N THR A 224 13.57 0.42 -11.47
CA THR A 224 13.09 0.70 -10.11
C THR A 224 11.91 1.69 -10.11
N SER A 225 11.97 2.73 -10.93
CA SER A 225 10.86 3.65 -11.17
C SER A 225 9.66 2.93 -11.78
N PHE A 226 9.87 2.06 -12.76
CA PHE A 226 8.78 1.28 -13.37
C PHE A 226 8.16 0.27 -12.38
N LEU A 227 8.97 -0.37 -11.55
CA LEU A 227 8.52 -1.24 -10.46
C LEU A 227 7.62 -0.46 -9.48
N GLY A 228 8.04 0.73 -9.06
CA GLY A 228 7.25 1.63 -8.22
C GLY A 228 5.93 2.03 -8.88
N LEU A 229 6.00 2.52 -10.13
CA LEU A 229 4.82 2.97 -10.88
C LEU A 229 3.76 1.88 -11.00
N THR A 230 4.17 0.69 -11.45
CA THR A 230 3.26 -0.43 -11.62
C THR A 230 2.76 -0.93 -10.26
N ASN A 231 3.56 -0.86 -9.20
CA ASN A 231 3.16 -1.27 -7.85
C ASN A 231 2.04 -0.37 -7.34
N GLY A 232 2.24 0.94 -7.39
CA GLY A 232 1.25 1.92 -6.96
C GLY A 232 -0.04 1.81 -7.76
N TYR A 233 0.07 1.69 -9.09
CA TYR A 233 -1.09 1.59 -9.98
C TYR A 233 -1.96 0.37 -9.68
N LEU A 234 -1.38 -0.82 -9.64
CA LEU A 234 -2.14 -2.06 -9.40
C LEU A 234 -2.64 -2.18 -7.95
N THR A 235 -1.90 -1.64 -6.99
CA THR A 235 -2.30 -1.57 -5.56
C THR A 235 -3.55 -0.72 -5.35
N VAL A 236 -3.85 0.24 -6.25
CA VAL A 236 -5.10 0.99 -6.21
C VAL A 236 -6.17 0.33 -7.06
N CYS A 237 -5.85 -0.11 -8.29
CA CYS A 237 -6.85 -0.67 -9.19
C CYS A 237 -7.49 -1.96 -8.65
N LEU A 238 -6.72 -2.88 -8.06
CA LEU A 238 -7.24 -4.18 -7.62
C LEU A 238 -8.18 -4.05 -6.40
N PRO A 239 -7.79 -3.42 -5.27
CA PRO A 239 -8.66 -3.32 -4.10
C PRO A 239 -9.86 -2.38 -4.29
N THR A 240 -9.81 -1.45 -5.26
CA THR A 240 -10.96 -0.60 -5.59
C THR A 240 -11.93 -1.24 -6.60
N THR A 241 -11.50 -2.29 -7.30
CA THR A 241 -12.31 -3.02 -8.28
C THR A 241 -12.92 -4.29 -7.69
N ALA A 242 -12.15 -5.06 -6.91
CA ALA A 242 -12.60 -6.34 -6.37
C ALA A 242 -13.89 -6.29 -5.52
N PRO A 243 -14.12 -5.28 -4.66
CA PRO A 243 -15.37 -5.17 -3.88
C PRO A 243 -16.58 -4.69 -4.70
N LYS A 244 -16.42 -4.27 -5.96
CA LYS A 244 -17.57 -3.79 -6.76
C LYS A 244 -18.55 -4.93 -7.01
N GLY A 245 -19.85 -4.65 -6.85
CA GLY A 245 -20.93 -5.63 -7.05
C GLY A 245 -21.30 -6.45 -5.80
N TYR A 246 -20.50 -6.38 -4.73
CA TYR A 246 -20.82 -7.02 -3.45
C TYR A 246 -21.67 -6.13 -2.54
N LYS A 247 -22.42 -6.75 -1.61
CA LYS A 247 -23.14 -6.00 -0.57
C LYS A 247 -22.15 -5.39 0.41
N GLY A 248 -22.52 -4.30 1.07
CA GLY A 248 -21.64 -3.60 2.02
C GLY A 248 -20.89 -4.53 3.01
N PRO A 249 -21.59 -5.36 3.82
CA PRO A 249 -20.91 -6.28 4.74
C PRO A 249 -19.94 -7.25 4.05
N GLU A 250 -20.22 -7.66 2.81
CA GLU A 250 -19.36 -8.51 1.99
C GLU A 250 -18.14 -7.74 1.44
N GLN A 251 -18.30 -6.47 1.08
CA GLN A 251 -17.20 -5.58 0.69
C GLN A 251 -16.20 -5.38 1.83
N ASN A 252 -16.70 -5.21 3.06
CA ASN A 252 -15.85 -5.13 4.25
C ASN A 252 -15.08 -6.45 4.47
N ALA A 253 -15.78 -7.58 4.42
CA ALA A 253 -15.16 -8.90 4.59
C ALA A 253 -14.11 -9.18 3.50
N LEU A 254 -14.43 -8.89 2.23
CA LEU A 254 -13.50 -9.06 1.11
C LEU A 254 -12.30 -8.13 1.22
N GLY A 255 -12.49 -6.86 1.61
CA GLY A 255 -11.40 -5.93 1.86
C GLY A 255 -10.42 -6.45 2.90
N ASN A 256 -10.93 -7.00 4.01
CA ASN A 256 -10.08 -7.61 5.04
C ASN A 256 -9.36 -8.89 4.56
N LEU A 257 -10.05 -9.74 3.77
CA LEU A 257 -9.42 -10.91 3.14
C LEU A 257 -8.25 -10.48 2.23
N LEU A 258 -8.46 -9.48 1.37
CA LEU A 258 -7.42 -8.96 0.48
C LEU A 258 -6.22 -8.42 1.27
N VAL A 259 -6.44 -7.73 2.40
CA VAL A 259 -5.35 -7.29 3.28
C VAL A 259 -4.55 -8.45 3.84
N MET A 260 -5.19 -9.57 4.22
CA MET A 260 -4.44 -10.73 4.68
C MET A 260 -3.52 -11.29 3.60
N PHE A 261 -3.98 -11.35 2.34
CA PHE A 261 -3.14 -11.78 1.21
C PHE A 261 -2.04 -10.77 0.88
N LEU A 262 -2.30 -9.47 1.02
CA LEU A 262 -1.29 -8.42 0.94
C LEU A 262 -0.19 -8.64 1.98
N LEU A 263 -0.54 -8.86 3.24
CA LEU A 263 0.42 -9.12 4.31
C LEU A 263 1.20 -10.42 4.09
N GLY A 264 0.54 -11.47 3.62
CA GLY A 264 1.20 -12.71 3.20
C GLY A 264 2.19 -12.48 2.07
N GLY A 265 1.83 -11.66 1.08
CA GLY A 265 2.71 -11.28 -0.02
C GLY A 265 3.91 -10.48 0.45
N ILE A 266 3.72 -9.55 1.40
CA ILE A 266 4.82 -8.81 2.02
C ILE A 266 5.81 -9.77 2.70
N PHE A 267 5.31 -10.67 3.54
CA PHE A 267 6.13 -11.65 4.25
C PHE A 267 6.91 -12.56 3.28
N ALA A 268 6.21 -13.11 2.28
CA ALA A 268 6.83 -13.94 1.26
C ALA A 268 7.88 -13.17 0.46
N GLY A 269 7.58 -11.94 0.03
CA GLY A 269 8.51 -11.10 -0.74
C GLY A 269 9.80 -10.83 0.01
N VAL A 270 9.72 -10.43 1.29
CA VAL A 270 10.90 -10.21 2.13
C VAL A 270 11.72 -11.49 2.32
N THR A 271 11.08 -12.66 2.37
CA THR A 271 11.80 -13.94 2.45
C THR A 271 12.45 -14.30 1.11
N LEU A 272 11.78 -14.03 -0.01
CA LEU A 272 12.29 -14.28 -1.37
C LEU A 272 13.45 -13.33 -1.74
N ASP A 273 13.52 -12.15 -1.13
CA ASP A 273 14.64 -11.21 -1.30
C ASP A 273 16.00 -11.87 -0.98
N TRP A 274 16.05 -12.77 0.01
CA TRP A 274 17.25 -13.54 0.34
C TRP A 274 17.72 -14.46 -0.78
N LEU A 275 16.84 -14.90 -1.67
CA LEU A 275 17.23 -15.77 -2.79
C LEU A 275 18.22 -15.09 -3.73
N TRP A 276 18.19 -13.76 -3.83
CA TRP A 276 19.15 -13.00 -4.61
C TRP A 276 20.57 -13.05 -4.03
N LEU A 277 20.68 -13.34 -2.73
CA LEU A 277 21.97 -13.47 -2.04
C LEU A 277 22.56 -14.89 -2.13
N ILE A 278 21.73 -15.89 -2.44
CA ILE A 278 22.15 -17.29 -2.54
C ILE A 278 23.04 -17.47 -3.78
N GLY A 279 24.25 -17.99 -3.58
CA GLY A 279 25.24 -18.20 -4.65
C GLY A 279 26.35 -17.16 -4.69
N LYS A 280 26.28 -16.13 -3.84
CA LYS A 280 27.43 -15.30 -3.53
C LYS A 280 28.28 -16.03 -2.49
N GLY A 281 29.52 -16.37 -2.84
CA GLY A 281 30.48 -16.85 -1.86
C GLY A 281 30.76 -15.71 -0.88
N TRP A 282 30.26 -15.84 0.34
CA TRP A 282 30.68 -15.02 1.48
C TRP A 282 31.96 -15.62 2.06
#